data_AF-A0A379QF34-F1
#
_entry.id   AF-A0A379QF34-F1
#
_cell.length_a   1.000
_cell.length_b   1.000
_cell.length_c   1.000
_cell.angle_alpha   90.00
_cell.angle_beta   90.00
_cell.angle_gamma   90.00
#
_symmetry.space_group_name_H-M   'P 1'
#
loop_
_entity.id
_entity.type
_entity.pdbx_description
1 polymer ?
#
loop_
_entity_poly.entity_id
_entity_poly.type
_entity_poly.pdbx_seq_one_letter_code
_entity_poly.pdbx_strand_id
1 'polypeptide(L)'
;MRRLDPYTKTYLPRHVTLTEQFFKLLQVNLDLLFKEREERLRAMAEGILAPGEVMSVKAARQRFFDEKVAQALKVRRERAIEQKRLSRIARSTQLDDRQFQIAAWLINTRPEVSGMTPDDFELLVYHYLRQIKLNFDAEPPG
;
A
#
# COMPACT_ATOMS: atom_id res chain seq x y z
N MET A 1 -31.32 39.32 -1.01
CA MET A 1 -32.18 39.98 0.01
C MET A 1 -32.14 39.15 1.29
N ARG A 2 -31.86 39.76 2.46
CA ARG A 2 -31.96 39.06 3.76
C ARG A 2 -33.44 38.93 4.12
N ARG A 3 -33.93 37.70 4.36
CA ARG A 3 -35.29 37.50 4.87
C ARG A 3 -35.32 37.93 6.34
N LEU A 4 -36.25 38.83 6.65
CA LEU A 4 -36.56 39.25 8.02
C LEU A 4 -37.47 38.18 8.64
N ASP A 5 -37.16 37.73 9.85
CA ASP A 5 -38.06 36.82 10.57
C ASP A 5 -39.28 37.61 11.05
N PRO A 6 -40.51 37.26 10.62
CA PRO A 6 -41.72 38.02 10.96
C PRO A 6 -42.09 37.99 12.45
N TYR A 7 -41.63 36.99 13.20
CA TYR A 7 -41.97 36.84 14.62
C TYR A 7 -41.00 37.61 15.54
N THR A 8 -39.69 37.47 15.31
CA THR A 8 -38.67 38.14 16.14
C THR A 8 -38.30 39.52 15.60
N LYS A 9 -38.71 39.88 14.37
CA LYS A 9 -38.29 41.10 13.65
C LYS A 9 -36.77 41.26 13.58
N THR A 10 -36.02 40.17 13.67
CA THR A 10 -34.57 40.15 13.55
C THR A 10 -34.15 39.46 12.26
N TYR A 11 -32.95 39.80 11.76
CA TYR A 11 -32.36 39.07 10.65
C TYR A 11 -31.77 37.76 11.14
N LEU A 12 -32.03 36.66 10.43
CA LEU A 12 -31.40 35.38 10.74
C LEU A 12 -29.86 35.53 10.70
N PRO A 13 -29.13 35.06 11.72
CA PRO A 13 -27.67 35.14 11.70
C PRO A 13 -27.10 34.38 10.50
N ARG A 14 -26.07 34.96 9.89
CA ARG A 14 -25.42 34.39 8.69
C ARG A 14 -24.60 33.14 9.01
N HIS A 15 -24.10 33.06 10.25
CA HIS A 15 -23.36 31.94 10.79
C HIS A 15 -23.84 31.66 12.20
N VAL A 16 -24.04 30.38 12.52
CA VAL A 16 -24.37 29.92 13.87
C VAL A 16 -23.19 29.10 14.37
N THR A 17 -22.61 29.52 15.48
CA THR A 17 -21.55 28.76 16.14
C THR A 17 -22.18 27.97 17.28
N LEU A 18 -22.11 26.65 17.20
CA LEU A 18 -22.60 25.80 18.29
C LEU A 18 -21.54 25.79 19.40
N THR A 19 -21.94 26.21 20.59
CA THR A 19 -21.09 26.20 21.79
C THR A 19 -21.41 24.97 22.65
N GLU A 20 -20.54 24.63 23.60
CA GLU A 20 -20.83 23.55 24.56
C GLU A 20 -22.14 23.76 25.32
N GLN A 21 -22.48 25.02 25.62
CA GLN A 21 -23.74 25.38 26.29
C GLN A 21 -24.96 24.92 25.48
N PHE A 22 -24.91 25.01 24.15
CA PHE A 22 -25.98 24.51 23.29
C PHE A 22 -26.20 23.01 23.47
N PHE A 23 -25.12 22.22 23.52
CA PHE A 23 -25.21 20.77 23.75
C PHE A 23 -25.68 20.41 25.16
N LYS A 24 -25.26 21.19 26.18
CA LYS A 24 -25.77 21.05 27.56
C LYS A 24 -27.27 21.32 27.63
N LEU A 25 -27.77 22.34 26.94
CA LEU A 25 -29.20 22.66 26.86
C LEU A 25 -30.00 21.53 26.19
N LEU A 26 -29.41 20.87 25.19
CA LEU A 26 -29.99 19.68 24.55
C LEU A 26 -29.83 18.39 25.38
N GLN A 27 -29.26 18.48 26.59
CA GLN A 27 -28.98 17.34 27.47
C GLN A 27 -28.10 16.25 26.81
N VAL A 28 -27.22 16.66 25.89
CA VAL A 28 -26.27 15.75 25.25
C VAL A 28 -25.13 15.44 26.22
N ASN A 29 -24.73 14.17 26.28
CA ASN A 29 -23.53 13.78 27.02
C ASN A 29 -22.27 14.28 26.30
N LEU A 30 -21.68 15.35 26.84
CA LEU A 30 -20.49 15.99 26.27
C LEU A 30 -19.27 15.08 26.30
N ASP A 31 -19.10 14.27 27.34
CA ASP A 31 -17.93 13.40 27.49
C ASP A 31 -17.91 12.34 26.39
N LEU A 32 -19.08 11.77 26.07
CA LEU A 32 -19.23 10.83 24.96
C LEU A 32 -18.93 11.51 23.62
N LEU A 33 -19.48 12.71 23.41
CA LEU A 33 -19.31 13.48 22.17
C LEU A 33 -17.84 13.86 21.92
N PHE A 34 -17.10 14.23 22.98
CA PHE A 34 -15.67 14.53 22.87
C PHE A 34 -14.85 13.27 22.58
N LYS A 35 -15.17 12.14 23.20
CA LYS A 35 -14.51 10.85 22.89
C LYS A 35 -14.68 10.46 21.42
N GLU A 36 -15.91 10.50 20.91
CA GLU A 36 -16.17 10.19 19.49
C GLU A 36 -15.45 11.16 18.54
N ARG A 37 -15.39 12.45 18.90
CA ARG A 37 -14.64 13.45 18.14
C ARG A 37 -13.14 13.13 18.11
N GLU A 38 -12.54 12.82 19.25
CA GLU A 38 -11.12 12.48 19.34
C GLU A 38 -10.79 11.22 18.56
N GLU A 39 -11.60 10.17 18.69
CA GLU A 39 -11.44 8.92 17.92
C GLU A 39 -11.49 9.20 16.42
N ARG A 40 -12.43 10.04 15.97
CA ARG A 40 -12.53 10.43 14.57
C ARG A 40 -11.33 11.24 14.08
N LEU A 41 -10.82 12.15 14.89
CA LEU A 41 -9.63 12.94 14.57
C LEU A 41 -8.38 12.05 14.48
N ARG A 42 -8.24 11.07 15.38
CA ARG A 42 -7.16 10.06 15.32
C ARG A 42 -7.25 9.23 14.05
N ALA A 43 -8.44 8.72 13.71
CA ALA A 43 -8.65 7.96 12.48
C ALA A 43 -8.38 8.78 11.19
N MET A 44 -8.66 10.08 11.21
CA MET A 44 -8.27 10.98 10.11
C MET A 44 -6.75 11.19 10.04
N ALA A 45 -6.10 11.39 11.18
CA ALA A 45 -4.64 11.57 11.24
C ALA A 45 -3.89 10.32 10.78
N GLU A 46 -4.42 9.14 11.07
CA GLU A 46 -3.90 7.84 10.61
C GLU A 46 -4.22 7.56 9.13
N GLY A 47 -4.98 8.43 8.46
CA GLY A 47 -5.36 8.27 7.05
C GLY A 47 -6.42 7.19 6.79
N ILE A 48 -7.02 6.64 7.85
CA ILE A 48 -8.09 5.63 7.77
C ILE A 48 -9.39 6.26 7.25
N LEU A 49 -9.63 7.53 7.56
CA LEU A 49 -10.86 8.25 7.29
C LEU A 49 -10.60 9.52 6.48
N ALA A 50 -11.34 9.74 5.38
CA ALA A 50 -11.30 11.02 4.68
C ALA A 50 -12.12 12.09 5.44
N PRO A 51 -11.77 13.39 5.32
CA PRO A 51 -12.52 14.45 5.96
C PRO A 51 -13.97 14.47 5.46
N GLY A 52 -14.92 14.39 6.40
CA GLY A 52 -16.36 14.36 6.12
C GLY A 52 -16.95 12.98 5.87
N GLU A 53 -16.13 11.93 5.77
CA GLU A 53 -16.62 10.57 5.56
C GLU A 53 -17.17 9.96 6.85
N VAL A 54 -18.31 9.26 6.78
CA VAL A 54 -18.85 8.49 7.90
C VAL A 54 -18.59 7.02 7.61
N MET A 55 -17.67 6.41 8.35
CA MET A 55 -17.31 5.00 8.15
C MET A 55 -18.40 4.08 8.68
N SER A 56 -19.30 3.68 7.79
CA SER A 56 -20.16 2.51 8.03
C SER A 56 -19.30 1.25 8.13
N VAL A 57 -19.69 0.31 8.99
CA VAL A 57 -19.09 -1.04 9.09
C VAL A 57 -19.02 -1.71 7.71
N LYS A 58 -20.03 -1.50 6.86
CA LYS A 58 -20.06 -2.04 5.49
C LYS A 58 -18.96 -1.44 4.61
N ALA A 59 -18.74 -0.12 4.71
CA ALA A 59 -17.69 0.57 3.96
C ALA A 59 -16.28 0.13 4.43
N ALA A 60 -16.08 -0.05 5.73
CA ALA A 60 -14.82 -0.54 6.28
C ALA A 60 -14.48 -1.95 5.78
N ARG A 61 -15.47 -2.85 5.75
CA ARG A 61 -15.30 -4.21 5.21
C ARG A 61 -14.95 -4.20 3.72
N GLN A 62 -15.60 -3.33 2.94
CA GLN A 62 -15.31 -3.21 1.51
C GLN A 62 -13.86 -2.76 1.27
N ARG A 63 -13.41 -1.73 1.98
CA ARG A 63 -12.01 -1.25 1.89
C ARG A 63 -10.99 -2.33 2.21
N PHE A 64 -11.20 -3.04 3.31
CA PHE A 64 -10.31 -4.14 3.70
C PHE A 64 -10.26 -5.22 2.61
N PHE A 65 -11.41 -5.58 2.04
CA PHE A 65 -11.46 -6.55 0.94
C PHE A 65 -10.70 -6.04 -0.29
N ASP A 66 -10.94 -4.79 -0.69
CA ASP A 66 -10.29 -4.18 -1.85
C ASP A 66 -8.76 -4.10 -1.66
N GLU A 67 -8.29 -3.74 -0.47
CA GLU A 67 -6.87 -3.76 -0.10
C GLU A 67 -6.28 -5.16 -0.20
N LYS A 68 -6.97 -6.18 0.32
CA LYS A 68 -6.51 -7.57 0.25
C LYS A 68 -6.48 -8.10 -1.18
N VAL A 69 -7.47 -7.74 -2.00
CA VAL A 69 -7.49 -8.08 -3.43
C VAL A 69 -6.33 -7.41 -4.15
N ALA A 70 -6.06 -6.12 -3.90
CA ALA A 70 -4.94 -5.41 -4.50
C ALA A 70 -3.59 -6.03 -4.10
N GLN A 71 -3.40 -6.35 -2.82
CA GLN A 71 -2.22 -7.05 -2.31
C GLN A 71 -2.04 -8.42 -3.00
N ALA A 72 -3.11 -9.23 -3.05
CA ALA A 72 -3.06 -10.55 -3.69
C ALA A 72 -2.76 -10.45 -5.19
N LEU A 73 -3.32 -9.45 -5.89
CA LEU A 73 -3.07 -9.22 -7.30
C LEU A 73 -1.61 -8.82 -7.56
N LYS A 74 -1.02 -7.98 -6.70
CA LYS A 74 0.40 -7.61 -6.78
C LYS A 74 1.30 -8.86 -6.68
N VAL A 75 1.09 -9.69 -5.67
CA VAL A 75 1.85 -10.94 -5.49
C VAL A 75 1.66 -11.90 -6.67
N ARG A 76 0.43 -12.03 -7.19
CA ARG A 76 0.18 -12.89 -8.37
C ARG A 76 0.91 -12.39 -9.61
N ARG A 77 0.95 -11.06 -9.82
CA ARG A 77 1.66 -10.46 -10.95
C ARG A 77 3.17 -10.66 -10.83
N GLU A 78 3.73 -10.44 -9.65
CA GLU A 78 5.15 -10.69 -9.36
C GLU A 78 5.52 -12.15 -9.64
N ARG A 79 4.76 -13.11 -9.08
CA ARG A 79 4.96 -14.55 -9.34
C ARG A 79 4.84 -14.92 -10.81
N ALA A 80 3.88 -14.34 -11.55
CA ALA A 80 3.71 -14.62 -12.97
C ALA A 80 4.88 -14.09 -13.81
N ILE A 81 5.43 -12.92 -13.46
CA ILE A 81 6.63 -12.35 -14.10
C ILE A 81 7.84 -13.24 -13.80
N GLU A 82 8.02 -13.65 -12.55
CA GLU A 82 9.06 -14.59 -12.15
C GLU A 82 8.97 -15.89 -12.94
N GLN A 83 7.80 -16.52 -12.98
CA GLN A 83 7.59 -17.78 -13.72
C GLN A 83 7.85 -17.61 -15.22
N LYS A 84 7.41 -16.51 -15.84
CA LYS A 84 7.73 -16.19 -17.25
C LYS A 84 9.24 -16.08 -17.46
N ARG A 85 9.96 -15.40 -16.55
CA ARG A 85 11.43 -15.31 -16.60
C ARG A 85 12.07 -16.69 -16.47
N LEU A 86 11.67 -17.48 -15.48
CA LEU A 86 12.19 -18.83 -15.28
C LEU A 86 11.96 -19.72 -16.50
N SER A 87 10.76 -19.68 -17.09
CA SER A 87 10.46 -20.42 -18.32
C SER A 87 11.24 -19.93 -19.55
N ARG A 88 11.69 -18.67 -19.57
CA ARG A 88 12.54 -18.12 -20.63
C ARG A 88 13.98 -18.62 -20.49
N ILE A 89 14.53 -18.54 -19.27
CA ILE A 89 15.86 -19.07 -18.93
C ILE A 89 15.89 -20.59 -19.14
N ALA A 90 14.80 -21.30 -18.84
CA ALA A 90 14.71 -22.74 -19.06
C ALA A 90 14.77 -23.15 -20.53
N ARG A 91 14.30 -22.27 -21.42
CA ARG A 91 14.28 -22.52 -22.86
C ARG A 91 15.61 -22.24 -23.55
N SER A 92 16.53 -21.48 -22.96
CA SER A 92 17.86 -21.34 -23.55
C SER A 92 18.65 -22.63 -23.38
N THR A 93 19.29 -23.06 -24.46
CA THR A 93 20.01 -24.34 -24.52
C THR A 93 21.43 -24.21 -23.98
N GLN A 94 22.07 -23.05 -24.18
CA GLN A 94 23.43 -22.77 -23.74
C GLN A 94 23.48 -22.21 -22.32
N LEU A 95 24.53 -22.56 -21.59
CA LEU A 95 24.75 -22.15 -20.22
C LEU A 95 25.09 -20.66 -20.13
N ASP A 96 25.94 -20.17 -21.03
CA ASP A 96 26.36 -18.76 -21.11
C ASP A 96 25.15 -17.84 -21.33
N ASP A 97 24.20 -18.23 -22.19
CA ASP A 97 22.95 -17.48 -22.41
C ASP A 97 22.10 -17.38 -21.13
N ARG A 98 22.10 -18.42 -20.29
CA ARG A 98 21.37 -18.42 -19.01
C ARG A 98 22.05 -17.52 -17.99
N GLN A 99 23.39 -17.57 -17.93
CA GLN A 99 24.19 -16.70 -17.07
C GLN A 99 24.01 -15.23 -17.45
N PHE A 100 24.12 -14.90 -18.74
CA PHE A 100 23.93 -13.54 -19.23
C PHE A 100 22.55 -12.99 -18.89
N GLN A 101 21.48 -13.78 -19.07
CA GLN A 101 20.12 -13.37 -18.74
C GLN A 101 19.93 -13.10 -17.23
N ILE A 102 20.55 -13.90 -16.37
CA ILE A 102 20.48 -13.70 -14.91
C ILE A 102 21.34 -12.53 -14.46
N ALA A 103 22.55 -12.39 -15.01
CA ALA A 103 23.43 -11.26 -14.75
C ALA A 103 22.75 -9.93 -15.13
N ALA A 104 22.19 -9.84 -16.34
CA ALA A 104 21.46 -8.66 -16.79
C ALA A 104 20.24 -8.35 -15.90
N TRP A 105 19.55 -9.38 -15.40
CA TRP A 105 18.43 -9.19 -14.48
C TRP A 105 18.89 -8.68 -13.10
N LEU A 106 19.96 -9.26 -12.54
CA LEU A 106 20.50 -8.89 -11.23
C LEU A 106 20.98 -7.44 -11.22
N ILE A 107 21.70 -7.02 -12.26
CA ILE A 107 22.15 -5.62 -12.44
C ILE A 107 20.96 -4.65 -12.44
N ASN A 108 19.85 -5.01 -13.09
CA ASN A 108 18.68 -4.15 -13.19
C ASN A 108 17.79 -4.15 -11.93
N THR A 109 17.85 -5.20 -11.10
CA THR A 109 16.90 -5.40 -9.99
C THR A 109 17.53 -5.17 -8.62
N ARG A 110 18.85 -5.33 -8.49
CA ARG A 110 19.57 -5.20 -7.23
C ARG A 110 20.63 -4.09 -7.32
N PRO A 111 20.47 -2.97 -6.59
CA PRO A 111 21.47 -1.91 -6.58
C PRO A 111 22.79 -2.34 -5.90
N GLU A 112 22.71 -3.31 -4.99
CA GLU A 112 23.86 -3.88 -4.24
C GLU A 112 24.93 -4.51 -5.14
N VAL A 113 24.54 -4.92 -6.36
CA VAL A 113 25.45 -5.53 -7.35
C VAL A 113 26.53 -4.56 -7.80
N SER A 114 26.27 -3.25 -7.77
CA SER A 114 27.22 -2.23 -8.24
C SER A 114 28.49 -2.10 -7.38
N GLY A 115 28.47 -2.59 -6.14
CA GLY A 115 29.60 -2.54 -5.21
C GLY A 115 30.33 -3.87 -5.01
N MET A 116 29.92 -4.94 -5.70
CA MET A 116 30.56 -6.26 -5.59
C MET A 116 31.79 -6.36 -6.48
N THR A 117 32.73 -7.23 -6.10
CA THR A 117 33.81 -7.62 -7.01
C THR A 117 33.24 -8.45 -8.17
N PRO A 118 33.90 -8.46 -9.35
CA PRO A 118 33.46 -9.28 -10.48
C PRO A 118 33.30 -10.76 -10.10
N ASP A 119 34.24 -11.30 -9.34
CA ASP A 119 34.25 -12.71 -8.94
C ASP A 119 33.08 -13.05 -8.00
N ASP A 120 32.79 -12.18 -7.02
CA ASP A 120 31.64 -12.32 -6.13
C ASP A 120 30.31 -12.27 -6.90
N PHE A 121 30.24 -11.43 -7.94
CA PHE A 121 29.07 -11.32 -8.79
C PHE A 121 28.84 -12.58 -9.63
N GLU A 122 29.90 -13.15 -10.21
CA GLU A 122 29.83 -14.41 -10.94
C GLU A 122 29.35 -15.55 -10.04
N LEU A 123 29.90 -15.69 -8.83
CA LEU A 123 29.46 -16.66 -7.83
C LEU A 123 27.97 -16.50 -7.51
N LEU A 124 27.51 -15.26 -7.34
CA LEU A 124 26.10 -14.96 -7.09
C LEU A 124 25.22 -15.42 -8.26
N VAL A 125 25.62 -15.17 -9.51
CA VAL A 125 24.90 -15.64 -10.71
C VAL A 125 24.80 -17.17 -10.73
N TYR A 126 25.90 -17.88 -10.45
CA TYR A 126 25.92 -19.35 -10.36
C TYR A 126 25.01 -19.88 -9.24
N HIS A 127 25.04 -19.26 -8.06
CA HIS A 127 24.13 -19.62 -6.97
C HIS A 127 22.67 -19.46 -7.35
N TYR A 128 22.31 -18.38 -8.03
CA TYR A 128 20.96 -18.15 -8.52
C TYR A 128 20.52 -19.20 -9.55
N LEU A 129 21.39 -19.54 -10.50
CA LEU A 129 21.13 -20.61 -11.48
C LEU A 129 20.84 -21.95 -10.80
N ARG A 130 21.64 -22.30 -9.79
CA ARG A 130 21.48 -23.54 -9.02
C ARG A 130 20.18 -23.56 -8.22
N GLN A 131 19.82 -22.44 -7.57
CA GLN A 131 18.56 -22.33 -6.82
C GLN A 131 17.31 -22.50 -7.70
N ILE A 132 17.40 -22.09 -8.96
CA ILE A 132 16.30 -22.22 -9.92
C ILE A 132 16.04 -23.71 -10.32
N LYS A 133 16.90 -24.67 -9.90
CA LYS A 133 16.79 -26.11 -10.22
C LYS A 133 16.62 -26.38 -11.71
N LEU A 134 17.36 -25.64 -12.51
CA LEU A 134 17.43 -25.77 -13.97
C LEU A 134 18.67 -26.61 -14.32
N ASN A 135 18.66 -27.90 -13.95
CA ASN A 135 19.70 -28.91 -14.23
C ASN A 135 21.14 -28.35 -14.20
N PHE A 136 21.71 -28.16 -13.01
CA PHE A 136 23.08 -27.68 -12.86
C PHE A 136 23.92 -28.76 -12.16
N ASP A 137 24.73 -29.49 -12.94
CA ASP A 137 25.74 -30.46 -12.48
C ASP A 137 27.18 -29.92 -12.59
N ALA A 138 27.36 -28.64 -12.92
CA ALA A 138 28.67 -28.01 -13.04
C ALA A 138 29.17 -27.44 -11.69
N GLU A 139 30.44 -27.70 -11.38
CA GLU A 139 31.13 -27.17 -10.20
C GLU A 139 31.45 -25.67 -10.40
N PRO A 140 31.21 -24.80 -9.40
CA PRO A 140 31.46 -23.37 -9.54
C PRO A 140 32.95 -23.07 -9.77
N PRO A 141 33.29 -21.96 -10.43
CA PRO A 141 34.67 -21.49 -10.49
C PRO A 141 35.16 -21.18 -9.06
N GLY A 142 36.35 -21.68 -8.73
CA GLY A 142 37.00 -21.50 -7.43
C GLY A 142 37.85 -20.24 -7.35
#